data_AF-K1T138-F1
#
_entry.id   AF-K1T138-F1
#
_cell.length_a   1.000
_cell.length_b   1.000
_cell.length_c   1.000
_cell.angle_alpha   90.00
_cell.angle_beta   90.00
_cell.angle_gamma   90.00
#
_symmetry.space_group_name_H-M   'P 1'
#
loop_
_entity.id
_entity.type
_entity.pdbx_description
1 polymer ?
#
loop_
_entity_poly.entity_id
_entity_poly.type
_entity_poly.pdbx_seq_one_letter_code
_entity_poly.pdbx_strand_id
1 'polypeptide(L)'
;KSQDRTRRIITDICAQDPKVKAIFNSKNFGQFNSPYYGMIHTTGDCTITICADFQDPVEMIPKFVAEWEKGYKIVIGKKTTSQENPVMTFCGTVTTKPSKR
;
A
#
# COMPACT_ATOMS: atom_id res chain seq x y z
N LYS A 1 7.55 14.81 11.90
CA LYS A 1 8.15 15.59 10.81
C LYS A 1 9.56 15.06 10.63
N SER A 2 9.95 14.64 9.42
CA SER A 2 11.31 14.15 9.20
C SER A 2 12.31 15.30 9.35
N GLN A 3 13.46 15.05 9.97
CA GLN A 3 14.55 16.01 10.14
C GLN A 3 15.76 15.72 9.23
N ASP A 4 15.67 14.65 8.43
CA ASP A 4 16.74 14.20 7.55
C ASP A 4 16.63 14.82 6.13
N ARG A 5 17.46 14.31 5.21
CA ARG A 5 17.50 14.76 3.81
C ARG A 5 16.33 14.26 2.96
N THR A 6 15.40 13.46 3.51
CA THR A 6 14.32 12.81 2.77
C THR A 6 13.44 13.81 2.03
N ARG A 7 13.11 14.95 2.65
CA ARG A 7 12.29 15.98 2.00
C ARG A 7 12.94 16.56 0.74
N ARG A 8 14.25 16.83 0.80
CA ARG A 8 15.00 17.36 -0.33
C ARG A 8 15.06 16.32 -1.46
N ILE A 9 15.45 15.10 -1.15
CA ILE A 9 15.57 14.01 -2.13
C ILE A 9 14.23 13.76 -2.84
N ILE A 10 13.12 13.67 -2.09
CA ILE A 10 11.80 13.46 -2.68
C ILE A 10 11.40 14.63 -3.58
N THR A 11 11.71 15.86 -3.19
CA THR A 11 11.40 17.06 -4.01
C THR A 11 12.19 17.03 -5.32
N ASP A 12 13.46 16.65 -5.27
CA ASP A 12 14.31 16.50 -6.47
C ASP A 12 13.79 15.40 -7.40
N ILE A 13 13.25 14.30 -6.86
CA ILE A 13 12.61 13.23 -7.63
C ILE A 13 11.31 13.74 -8.28
N CYS A 14 10.44 14.44 -7.54
CA CYS A 14 9.22 15.03 -8.08
C CYS A 14 9.50 16.06 -9.19
N ALA A 15 10.63 16.76 -9.14
CA ALA A 15 11.03 17.70 -10.18
C ALA A 15 11.45 16.99 -11.48
N GLN A 16 11.96 15.75 -11.37
CA GLN A 16 12.42 14.96 -12.52
C GLN A 16 11.32 14.10 -13.13
N ASP A 17 10.37 13.62 -12.33
CA ASP A 17 9.26 12.79 -12.79
C ASP A 17 7.90 13.35 -12.34
N PRO A 18 7.07 13.87 -13.28
CA PRO A 18 5.75 14.42 -12.97
C PRO A 18 4.75 13.36 -12.49
N LYS A 19 5.06 12.06 -12.65
CA LYS A 19 4.24 10.97 -12.10
C LYS A 19 4.44 10.79 -10.59
N VAL A 20 5.53 11.31 -10.03
CA VAL A 20 5.83 11.22 -8.60
C VAL A 20 5.30 12.44 -7.89
N LYS A 21 4.39 12.23 -6.94
CA LYS A 21 3.82 13.29 -6.10
C LYS A 21 4.17 13.02 -4.63
N ALA A 22 4.54 14.08 -3.92
CA ALA A 22 4.91 14.01 -2.51
C ALA A 22 3.88 14.71 -1.62
N ILE A 23 3.56 14.10 -0.48
CA ILE A 23 2.72 14.70 0.56
C ILE A 23 3.58 14.93 1.80
N PHE A 24 3.77 16.19 2.17
CA PHE A 24 4.53 16.57 3.37
C PHE A 24 3.58 16.97 4.50
N ASN A 25 3.42 16.07 5.47
CA ASN A 25 2.62 16.33 6.65
C ASN A 25 3.24 17.44 7.52
N SER A 26 2.42 18.36 8.02
CA SER A 26 2.85 19.47 8.88
C SER A 26 3.44 18.98 10.22
N LYS A 27 2.92 17.87 10.75
CA LYS A 27 3.41 17.17 11.95
C LYS A 27 3.47 15.65 11.73
N ASN A 28 4.00 14.91 12.71
CA ASN A 28 3.92 13.46 12.66
C ASN A 28 2.50 13.01 13.04
N PHE A 29 1.77 12.39 12.12
CA PHE A 29 0.43 11.85 12.38
C PHE A 29 0.44 10.35 12.70
N GLY A 30 1.61 9.72 12.73
CA GLY A 30 1.75 8.29 12.96
C GLY A 30 1.62 7.43 11.70
N GLN A 31 1.84 6.14 11.87
CA GLN A 31 1.97 5.16 10.79
C GLN A 31 0.65 4.84 10.08
N PHE A 32 -0.50 4.98 10.74
CA PHE A 32 -1.80 4.69 10.13
C PHE A 32 -2.40 5.90 9.38
N ASN A 33 -2.27 7.10 9.95
CA ASN A 33 -2.87 8.30 9.37
C ASN A 33 -2.12 8.79 8.14
N SER A 34 -0.79 8.61 8.08
CA SER A 34 0.01 9.11 6.95
C SER A 34 -0.30 8.38 5.64
N PRO A 35 -0.36 7.04 5.58
CA PRO A 35 -0.79 6.31 4.38
C PRO A 35 -2.25 6.55 4.04
N TYR A 36 -3.12 6.75 5.04
CA TYR A 36 -4.52 7.11 4.80
C TYR A 36 -4.66 8.39 3.97
N TYR A 37 -3.90 9.44 4.31
CA TYR A 37 -3.87 10.64 3.47
C TYR A 37 -3.34 10.37 2.07
N GLY A 38 -2.36 9.48 1.91
CA GLY A 38 -1.93 9.02 0.59
C GLY A 38 -3.07 8.41 -0.21
N MET A 39 -3.84 7.50 0.40
CA MET A 39 -4.96 6.81 -0.25
C MET A 39 -6.08 7.74 -0.71
N ILE A 40 -6.45 8.76 0.08
CA ILE A 40 -7.55 9.67 -0.33
C ILE A 40 -7.14 10.66 -1.42
N HIS A 41 -5.84 10.85 -1.65
CA HIS A 41 -5.29 11.76 -2.65
C HIS A 41 -4.87 11.06 -3.96
N THR A 42 -5.03 9.73 -4.05
CA THR A 42 -4.81 9.02 -5.31
C THR A 42 -5.94 9.29 -6.29
N THR A 43 -5.59 9.27 -7.58
CA THR A 43 -6.53 9.58 -8.68
C THR A 43 -6.70 8.42 -9.66
N GLY A 44 -6.12 7.25 -9.36
CA GLY A 44 -6.21 6.06 -10.21
C GLY A 44 -7.41 5.19 -9.85
N ASP A 45 -7.71 4.21 -10.71
CA ASP A 45 -8.82 3.25 -10.51
C ASP A 45 -8.60 2.31 -9.32
N CYS A 46 -7.34 2.06 -8.97
CA CYS A 46 -6.93 1.31 -7.79
C CYS A 46 -5.76 1.99 -7.08
N THR A 47 -5.58 1.69 -5.80
CA THR A 47 -4.46 2.17 -4.99
C THR A 47 -3.79 0.98 -4.32
N ILE A 48 -2.47 0.90 -4.44
CA ILE A 48 -1.65 -0.12 -3.79
C ILE A 48 -0.72 0.58 -2.81
N THR A 49 -0.74 0.16 -1.55
CA THR A 49 0.11 0.69 -0.48
C THR A 49 1.28 -0.25 -0.23
N ILE A 50 2.51 0.27 -0.22
CA ILE A 50 3.74 -0.50 -0.02
C ILE A 50 4.64 0.25 0.97
N CYS A 51 5.33 -0.48 1.83
CA CYS A 51 6.33 0.08 2.73
C CYS A 51 7.62 0.47 1.98
N ALA A 52 8.21 1.61 2.34
CA ALA A 52 9.40 2.15 1.68
C ALA A 52 10.71 1.41 2.04
N ASP A 53 10.64 0.44 2.95
CA ASP A 53 11.78 -0.36 3.41
C ASP A 53 12.06 -1.60 2.53
N PHE A 54 11.34 -1.73 1.40
CA PHE A 54 11.46 -2.82 0.43
C PHE A 54 11.40 -4.23 1.04
N GLN A 55 10.77 -4.37 2.20
CA GLN A 55 10.53 -5.69 2.80
C GLN A 55 9.50 -6.50 2.02
N ASP A 56 8.66 -5.83 1.23
CA ASP A 56 7.64 -6.45 0.40
C ASP A 56 8.10 -6.46 -1.07
N PRO A 57 8.07 -7.63 -1.74
CA PRO A 57 8.51 -7.76 -3.13
C PRO A 57 7.59 -6.99 -4.08
N VAL A 58 8.16 -6.05 -4.85
CA VAL A 58 7.44 -5.24 -5.84
C VAL A 58 6.90 -6.08 -7.00
N GLU A 59 7.46 -7.28 -7.21
CA GLU A 59 7.02 -8.27 -8.19
C GLU A 59 5.62 -8.83 -7.89
N MET A 60 5.08 -8.56 -6.69
CA MET A 60 3.71 -8.92 -6.33
C MET A 60 2.66 -7.94 -6.86
N ILE A 61 3.05 -6.71 -7.22
CA ILE A 61 2.12 -5.69 -7.73
C ILE A 61 1.28 -6.20 -8.91
N PRO A 62 1.87 -6.82 -9.96
CA PRO A 62 1.07 -7.35 -11.09
C PRO A 62 0.07 -8.43 -10.66
N LYS A 63 0.42 -9.27 -9.67
CA LYS A 63 -0.49 -10.29 -9.15
C LYS A 63 -1.67 -9.66 -8.40
N PHE A 64 -1.43 -8.61 -7.63
CA PHE A 64 -2.50 -7.89 -6.94
C PHE A 64 -3.45 -7.20 -7.91
N VAL A 65 -2.92 -6.58 -8.97
CA VAL A 65 -3.72 -5.98 -10.04
C VAL A 65 -4.57 -7.05 -10.74
N ALA A 66 -3.98 -8.20 -11.10
CA ALA A 66 -4.72 -9.28 -11.75
C ALA A 66 -5.87 -9.84 -10.90
N GLU A 67 -5.71 -9.93 -9.57
CA GLU A 67 -6.83 -10.29 -8.69
C GLU A 67 -7.86 -9.16 -8.63
N TRP A 68 -7.45 -7.91 -8.49
CA TRP A 68 -8.37 -6.77 -8.50
C TRP A 68 -9.22 -6.71 -9.78
N GLU A 69 -8.62 -6.98 -10.95
CA GLU A 69 -9.31 -7.07 -12.25
C GLU A 69 -10.36 -8.20 -12.33
N LYS A 70 -10.23 -9.25 -11.51
CA LYS A 70 -11.27 -10.30 -11.38
C LYS A 70 -12.52 -9.81 -10.63
N GLY A 71 -12.51 -8.58 -10.11
CA GLY A 71 -13.62 -7.96 -9.41
C GLY A 71 -13.49 -7.94 -7.88
N TYR A 72 -12.36 -8.38 -7.34
CA TYR A 72 -12.08 -8.27 -5.91
C TYR A 72 -11.92 -6.80 -5.50
N LYS A 73 -12.66 -6.36 -4.47
CA LYS A 73 -12.61 -4.97 -3.99
C LYS A 73 -11.38 -4.67 -3.15
N ILE A 74 -10.90 -5.68 -2.44
CA ILE A 74 -9.73 -5.58 -1.56
C ILE A 74 -8.87 -6.83 -1.79
N VAL A 75 -7.60 -6.62 -2.10
CA VAL A 75 -6.59 -7.68 -2.28
C VAL A 75 -5.50 -7.46 -1.24
N ILE A 76 -5.20 -8.50 -0.45
CA ILE A 76 -4.22 -8.44 0.64
C ILE A 76 -3.17 -9.54 0.41
N GLY A 77 -1.89 -9.15 0.43
CA GLY A 77 -0.79 -10.10 0.44
C GLY A 77 -0.60 -10.71 1.83
N LYS A 78 -0.66 -12.05 1.93
CA LYS A 78 -0.35 -12.78 3.16
C LYS A 78 1.01 -13.48 3.00
N LYS A 79 1.94 -13.26 3.93
CA LYS A 79 3.20 -14.01 4.00
C LYS A 79 2.90 -15.47 4.38
N THR A 80 3.44 -16.42 3.64
CA THR A 80 3.18 -17.87 3.82
C THR A 80 3.81 -18.42 5.09
N THR A 81 4.91 -17.83 5.56
CA THR A 81 5.67 -18.28 6.73
C THR A 81 5.22 -17.54 7.99
N SER A 82 4.12 -17.98 8.57
CA SER A 82 3.89 -17.82 10.01
C SER A 82 3.69 -19.21 10.59
N GLN A 83 4.56 -19.62 11.51
CA GLN A 83 4.37 -20.82 12.33
C GLN A 83 3.27 -20.51 13.35
N GLU A 84 2.02 -20.40 12.91
CA GLU A 84 0.86 -20.15 13.77
C GLU A 84 -0.24 -21.18 13.56
N ASN A 85 -0.92 -21.48 14.67
CA ASN A 85 -1.89 -22.55 14.87
C ASN A 85 -2.96 -22.59 13.75
N PRO A 86 -3.37 -23.76 13.23
CA PRO A 86 -4.31 -23.89 12.10
C PRO A 86 -5.65 -23.13 12.28
N VAL A 87 -6.07 -22.93 13.53
CA VAL A 87 -7.29 -22.20 13.93
C VAL A 87 -7.20 -20.70 13.61
N MET A 88 -6.01 -20.09 13.65
CA MET A 88 -5.81 -18.68 13.29
C MET A 88 -5.75 -18.47 11.77
N THR A 89 -5.27 -19.47 11.02
CA THR A 89 -5.24 -19.45 9.55
C THR A 89 -6.65 -19.48 8.95
N PHE A 90 -7.60 -20.17 9.59
CA PHE A 90 -9.00 -20.22 9.16
C PHE A 90 -9.69 -18.83 9.24
N CYS A 91 -9.34 -18.01 10.23
CA CYS A 91 -9.91 -16.68 10.42
C CYS A 91 -9.28 -15.59 9.52
N GLY A 92 -8.15 -15.90 8.86
CA GLY A 92 -7.45 -14.98 7.96
C GLY A 92 -7.87 -15.07 6.50
N THR A 93 -8.87 -15.88 6.15
CA THR A 93 -9.35 -16.04 4.77
C THR A 93 -10.48 -15.06 4.49
N VAL A 94 -10.21 -13.76 4.60
CA VAL A 94 -11.11 -12.75 4.03
C VAL A 94 -10.63 -12.44 2.61
N THR A 95 -10.75 -13.42 1.72
CA THR A 95 -10.93 -13.10 0.31
C THR A 95 -12.31 -12.47 0.25
N THR A 96 -12.37 -11.13 0.17
CA THR A 96 -13.66 -10.44 0.05
C THR A 96 -14.41 -11.07 -1.13
N LYS A 97 -15.51 -11.79 -0.84
CA LYS A 97 -16.35 -12.36 -1.89
C LYS A 97 -16.72 -11.24 -2.87
N PRO A 98 -16.78 -11.49 -4.19
CA PRO A 98 -17.45 -10.56 -5.08
C PRO A 98 -18.89 -10.40 -4.59
N SER A 99 -19.20 -9.27 -3.96
CA SER A 99 -20.56 -8.82 -3.73
C SER A 99 -21.12 -8.52 -5.12
N LYS A 100 -21.81 -9.52 -5.69
CA LYS A 100 -22.70 -9.31 -6.82
C LYS A 100 -23.75 -8.30 -6.37
N ARG A 101 -23.80 -7.14 -7.03
CA ARG A 101 -25.08 -6.45 -7.20
C ARG A 101 -25.88 -7.21 -8.24
#